data_AF-A0A0D7QCL5-F1
#
_entry.id   AF-A0A0D7QCL5-F1
#
_cell.length_a   1.000
_cell.length_b   1.000
_cell.length_c   1.000
_cell.angle_alpha   90.00
_cell.angle_beta   90.00
_cell.angle_gamma   90.00
#
_symmetry.space_group_name_H-M   'P 1'
#
loop_
_entity.id
_entity.type
_entity.pdbx_description
1 polymer ?
#
loop_
_entity_poly.entity_id
_entity_poly.type
_entity_poly.pdbx_seq_one_letter_code
_entity_poly.pdbx_strand_id
1 'polypeptide(L)'
;MAKAGITGHDEWVVTEALATALVALEQLPSKHQPRAHMEDVLKLLTAKCKSGAVTLHLAQAKCRLFPDTDPLAIYEQYGLKDGQG
;
A
#
# COMPACT_ATOMS: atom_id res chain seq x y z
N MET A 1 -24.34 16.23 4.94
CA MET A 1 -24.07 15.98 6.37
C MET A 1 -22.82 15.10 6.45
N ALA A 2 -21.71 15.62 6.97
CA ALA A 2 -20.51 14.81 7.19
C ALA A 2 -20.83 13.78 8.29
N LYS A 3 -20.67 12.49 8.00
CA LYS A 3 -20.78 11.45 9.03
C LYS A 3 -19.73 11.74 10.09
N ALA A 4 -20.15 11.95 11.33
CA ALA A 4 -19.25 12.09 12.46
C ALA A 4 -18.35 10.84 12.53
N GLY A 5 -17.03 11.02 12.48
CA GLY A 5 -16.08 10.02 12.96
C GLY A 5 -15.05 9.46 11.98
N ILE A 6 -15.00 9.89 10.71
CA ILE A 6 -13.88 9.55 9.81
C ILE A 6 -13.17 10.84 9.44
N THR A 7 -12.07 11.11 10.13
CA THR A 7 -11.11 12.18 9.82
C THR A 7 -10.21 11.75 8.66
N GLY A 8 -9.45 12.68 8.07
CA GLY A 8 -8.44 12.33 7.06
C GLY A 8 -7.36 11.36 7.58
N HIS A 9 -7.19 11.25 8.91
CA HIS A 9 -6.31 10.26 9.53
C HIS A 9 -6.86 8.84 9.39
N ASP A 10 -8.17 8.64 9.57
CA ASP A 10 -8.80 7.33 9.44
C ASP A 10 -8.70 6.80 7.99
N GLU A 11 -8.84 7.68 7.00
CA GLU A 11 -8.63 7.33 5.59
C GLU A 11 -7.19 6.93 5.31
N TRP A 12 -6.22 7.64 5.90
CA TRP A 12 -4.81 7.29 5.79
C TRP A 12 -4.51 5.93 6.43
N VAL A 13 -5.03 5.66 7.64
CA VAL A 13 -4.84 4.37 8.34
C VAL A 13 -5.39 3.21 7.51
N VAL A 14 -6.60 3.36 6.95
CA VAL A 14 -7.19 2.33 6.10
C VAL A 14 -6.36 2.10 4.83
N THR A 15 -5.86 3.18 4.23
CA THR A 15 -4.99 3.11 3.03
C THR A 15 -3.71 2.32 3.33
N GLU A 16 -3.04 2.62 4.45
CA GLU A 16 -1.82 1.94 4.88
C GLU A 16 -2.06 0.48 5.24
N ALA A 17 -3.20 0.16 5.85
CA ALA A 17 -3.59 -1.21 6.18
C ALA A 17 -3.81 -2.05 4.91
N LEU A 18 -4.51 -1.49 3.90
CA LEU A 18 -4.74 -2.15 2.62
C LEU A 18 -3.42 -2.39 1.85
N ALA A 19 -2.53 -1.38 1.82
CA ALA A 19 -1.21 -1.51 1.20
C ALA A 19 -0.37 -2.59 1.89
N THR A 20 -0.36 -2.61 3.22
CA THR A 20 0.35 -3.63 4.02
C THR A 20 -0.19 -5.03 3.78
N ALA A 21 -1.52 -5.18 3.74
CA ALA A 21 -2.15 -6.45 3.43
C ALA A 21 -1.75 -6.95 2.03
N LEU A 22 -1.76 -6.08 1.02
CA LEU A 22 -1.40 -6.47 -0.34
C LEU A 22 0.06 -6.94 -0.44
N VAL A 23 1.00 -6.16 0.11
CA VAL A 23 2.43 -6.52 0.09
C VAL A 23 2.69 -7.82 0.86
N ALA A 24 2.02 -8.04 1.99
CA ALA A 24 2.14 -9.28 2.76
C ALA A 24 1.61 -10.49 1.97
N LEU A 25 0.47 -10.35 1.29
CA LEU A 25 -0.10 -11.39 0.45
C LEU A 25 0.81 -11.74 -0.75
N GLU A 26 1.51 -10.76 -1.33
CA GLU A 26 2.49 -10.99 -2.40
C GLU A 26 3.68 -11.86 -1.96
N GLN A 27 4.01 -11.89 -0.66
CA GLN A 27 5.10 -12.75 -0.13
C GLN A 27 4.71 -14.21 -0.01
N LEU A 28 3.41 -14.52 -0.05
CA LEU A 28 2.95 -15.91 0.01
C LEU A 28 3.38 -16.65 -1.27
N PRO A 29 3.68 -17.96 -1.19
CA PRO A 29 3.87 -18.77 -2.38
C PRO A 29 2.65 -18.66 -3.30
N SER A 30 2.85 -18.61 -4.63
CA SER A 30 1.79 -18.32 -5.61
C SER A 30 0.52 -19.17 -5.45
N LYS A 31 0.66 -20.45 -5.03
CA LYS A 31 -0.48 -21.36 -4.80
C LYS A 31 -1.36 -20.99 -3.60
N HIS A 32 -0.86 -20.17 -2.69
CA HIS A 32 -1.57 -19.71 -1.48
C HIS A 32 -2.05 -18.27 -1.60
N GLN A 33 -1.73 -17.57 -2.70
CA GLN A 33 -2.16 -16.20 -2.90
C GLN A 33 -3.66 -16.17 -3.23
N PRO A 34 -4.50 -15.51 -2.42
CA PRO A 34 -5.92 -15.36 -2.71
C PRO A 34 -6.12 -14.27 -3.78
N ARG A 35 -5.82 -14.59 -5.05
CA ARG A 35 -5.75 -13.61 -6.16
C ARG A 35 -6.97 -12.71 -6.27
N ALA A 36 -8.18 -13.27 -6.18
CA ALA A 36 -9.42 -12.48 -6.22
C ALA A 36 -9.49 -11.45 -5.08
N HIS A 37 -9.17 -11.85 -3.85
CA HIS A 37 -9.14 -10.92 -2.71
C HIS A 37 -8.04 -9.86 -2.86
N MET A 38 -6.87 -10.23 -3.41
CA MET A 38 -5.79 -9.28 -3.67
C MET A 38 -6.21 -8.22 -4.70
N GLU A 39 -6.91 -8.61 -5.76
CA GLU A 39 -7.47 -7.69 -6.74
C GLU A 39 -8.50 -6.74 -6.11
N ASP A 40 -9.36 -7.25 -5.23
CA ASP A 40 -10.34 -6.42 -4.54
C ASP A 40 -9.68 -5.45 -3.54
N VAL A 41 -8.65 -5.90 -2.81
CA VAL A 41 -7.83 -5.02 -1.96
C VAL A 41 -7.15 -3.93 -2.78
N LEU A 42 -6.60 -4.24 -3.95
CA LEU A 42 -5.99 -3.26 -4.85
C LEU A 42 -7.01 -2.23 -5.36
N LYS A 43 -8.22 -2.68 -5.73
CA LYS A 43 -9.32 -1.77 -6.13
C LYS A 43 -9.71 -0.84 -4.99
N LEU A 44 -9.86 -1.38 -3.77
CA LEU A 44 -10.18 -0.59 -2.57
C LEU A 44 -9.09 0.44 -2.27
N LEU A 45 -7.82 0.04 -2.36
CA LEU A 45 -6.67 0.92 -2.16
C LEU A 45 -6.64 2.05 -3.20
N THR A 46 -6.86 1.71 -4.48
CA THR A 46 -6.88 2.67 -5.59
C THR A 46 -8.03 3.67 -5.44
N ALA A 47 -9.21 3.22 -4.99
CA ALA A 47 -10.35 4.09 -4.76
C ALA A 47 -10.15 5.07 -3.59
N LYS A 48 -9.26 4.72 -2.63
CA LYS A 48 -8.95 5.54 -1.44
C LYS A 48 -7.80 6.51 -1.66
N CYS A 49 -6.85 6.17 -2.53
CA CYS A 49 -5.71 7.05 -2.83
C CYS A 49 -6.09 8.24 -3.71
N LYS A 50 -5.56 9.42 -3.40
CA LYS A 50 -5.49 10.51 -4.39
C LYS A 50 -4.59 10.06 -5.55
N SER A 51 -4.90 10.54 -6.76
CA SER A 51 -4.26 10.12 -8.01
C SER A 51 -2.73 9.98 -7.87
N GLY A 52 -2.22 8.75 -8.04
CA GLY A 52 -0.79 8.44 -8.04
C GLY A 52 -0.15 8.00 -6.70
N ALA A 53 -0.85 8.08 -5.56
CA ALA A 53 -0.24 7.76 -4.26
C ALA A 53 -0.15 6.25 -3.91
N VAL A 54 -0.79 5.37 -4.68
CA VAL A 54 -0.84 3.93 -4.38
C VAL A 54 0.56 3.31 -4.31
N THR A 55 1.45 3.65 -5.26
CA THR A 55 2.82 3.13 -5.30
C THR A 55 3.64 3.56 -4.09
N LEU A 56 3.43 4.79 -3.60
CA LEU A 56 4.08 5.28 -2.39
C LEU A 56 3.65 4.47 -1.15
N HIS A 57 2.35 4.24 -0.99
CA HIS A 57 1.83 3.44 0.13
C HIS A 57 2.32 1.98 0.08
N LEU A 58 2.40 1.38 -1.10
CA LEU A 58 2.96 0.03 -1.28
C LEU A 58 4.46 -0.01 -0.94
N ALA A 59 5.23 0.98 -1.38
CA ALA A 59 6.65 1.08 -1.05
C ALA A 59 6.85 1.25 0.47
N GLN A 60 6.11 2.16 1.10
CA GLN A 60 6.14 2.36 2.55
C GLN A 60 5.75 1.10 3.32
N ALA A 61 4.72 0.38 2.85
CA ALA A 61 4.32 -0.90 3.42
C ALA A 61 5.43 -1.95 3.32
N LYS A 62 6.12 -2.03 2.17
CA LYS A 62 7.24 -2.95 1.99
C LYS A 62 8.42 -2.59 2.89
N CYS A 63 8.76 -1.31 3.04
CA CYS A 63 9.79 -0.88 4.00
C CYS A 63 9.46 -1.33 5.43
N ARG A 64 8.19 -1.25 5.85
CA ARG A 64 7.76 -1.71 7.18
C ARG A 64 7.85 -3.23 7.37
N LEU A 65 7.53 -4.00 6.33
CA LEU A 65 7.56 -5.47 6.38
C LEU A 65 8.97 -6.04 6.24
N PHE A 66 9.90 -5.28 5.66
CA PHE A 66 11.28 -5.69 5.39
C PHE A 66 12.27 -4.65 5.93
N PRO A 67 12.38 -4.50 7.26
CA PRO A 67 13.18 -3.43 7.88
C PRO A 67 14.69 -3.54 7.59
N ASP A 68 15.18 -4.73 7.24
CA ASP A 68 16.59 -4.98 6.90
C ASP A 68 16.92 -4.68 5.43
N THR A 69 15.92 -4.36 4.60
CA THR A 69 16.12 -3.99 3.19
C THR A 69 16.35 -2.49 3.09
N ASP A 70 17.30 -2.09 2.25
CA ASP A 70 17.51 -0.67 1.92
C ASP A 70 16.21 -0.03 1.42
N PRO A 71 15.65 0.98 2.12
CA PRO A 71 14.44 1.66 1.72
C PRO A 71 14.55 2.28 0.32
N LEU A 72 15.72 2.78 -0.08
CA LEU A 72 15.90 3.38 -1.40
C LEU A 72 15.70 2.33 -2.51
N ALA A 73 16.31 1.15 -2.36
CA ALA A 73 16.09 0.03 -3.26
C ALA A 73 14.62 -0.40 -3.33
N ILE A 74 13.86 -0.30 -2.22
CA ILE A 74 12.42 -0.55 -2.24
C ILE A 74 11.69 0.53 -3.04
N TYR A 75 11.95 1.81 -2.79
CA TYR A 75 11.31 2.90 -3.53
C TYR A 75 11.58 2.82 -5.04
N GLU A 76 12.80 2.47 -5.43
CA GLU A 76 13.16 2.25 -6.84
C GLU A 76 12.37 1.12 -7.50
N GLN A 77 12.10 0.01 -6.79
CA GLN A 77 11.26 -1.09 -7.30
C GLN A 77 9.84 -0.63 -7.63
N TYR A 78 9.33 0.37 -6.91
CA TYR A 78 8.02 0.96 -7.14
C TYR A 78 8.06 2.17 -8.10
N GLY A 79 9.20 2.44 -8.74
CA GLY A 79 9.37 3.55 -9.69
C GLY A 79 9.46 4.92 -9.03
N LEU A 80 9.74 4.98 -7.72
CA LEU A 80 9.87 6.20 -6.94
C LEU A 80 11.36 6.54 -6.84
N LYS A 81 11.94 7.12 -7.89
CA LYS A 81 13.30 7.70 -7.84
C LYS A 81 13.25 9.08 -7.21
N ASP A 82 14.28 9.41 -6.43
CA ASP A 82 14.44 10.67 -5.69
C ASP A 82 13.95 11.89 -6.49
N GLY A 83 13.01 12.65 -5.92
CA GLY A 83 12.58 13.94 -6.47
C GLY A 83 11.08 14.18 -6.69
N GLN A 84 10.17 13.49 -5.99
CA GLN A 84 8.77 13.93 -5.88
C GLN A 84 8.34 13.95 -4.41
N GLY A 85 8.90 14.93 -3.69
CA GLY A 85 8.36 15.46 -2.44
C GLY A 85 7.69 16.80 -2.72
#